data_AF-A0A6G3WY33-F1
#
_entry.id   AF-A0A6G3WY33-F1
#
_cell.length_a   1.000
_cell.length_b   1.000
_cell.length_c   1.000
_cell.angle_alpha   90.00
_cell.angle_beta   90.00
_cell.angle_gamma   90.00
#
_symmetry.space_group_name_H-M   'P 1'
#
loop_
_entity.id
_entity.type
_entity.pdbx_description
1 polymer ?
#
loop_
_entity_poly.entity_id
_entity_poly.type
_entity_poly.pdbx_seq_one_letter_code
_entity_poly.pdbx_strand_id
1 'polypeptide(L)'
;VTHQIEVIVRRTKFRLRKAEERAHILRGLLKALNAIDEVIALIRRSNTVEIAREGLMGLLDIDELQANAILEMQLRRLAALEHQKITAEHDELQAKI
;
A
#
# COMPACT_ATOMS: atom_id res chain seq x y z
N VAL A 1 -14.86 -21.59 -29.28
CA VAL A 1 -13.79 -20.55 -29.27
C VAL A 1 -14.20 -19.30 -28.50
N THR A 2 -15.39 -18.73 -28.74
CA THR A 2 -15.91 -17.53 -28.03
C THR A 2 -15.87 -17.63 -26.51
N HIS A 3 -16.25 -18.78 -25.95
CA HIS A 3 -16.22 -19.01 -24.49
C HIS A 3 -14.79 -18.97 -23.92
N GLN A 4 -13.79 -19.50 -24.64
CA GLN A 4 -12.40 -19.48 -24.16
C GLN A 4 -11.84 -18.05 -24.11
N ILE A 5 -12.20 -17.22 -25.09
CA ILE A 5 -11.82 -15.80 -25.12
C ILE A 5 -12.46 -15.07 -23.93
N GLU A 6 -13.76 -15.29 -23.67
CA GLU A 6 -14.47 -14.67 -22.55
C GLU A 6 -13.85 -15.03 -21.19
N VAL A 7 -13.49 -16.30 -20.98
CA VAL A 7 -12.81 -16.76 -19.77
C VAL A 7 -11.45 -16.08 -19.60
N ILE A 8 -10.66 -15.96 -20.68
CA ILE A 8 -9.36 -15.27 -20.65
C ILE A 8 -9.55 -13.80 -20.28
N VAL A 9 -10.49 -13.09 -20.92
CA VAL A 9 -10.77 -11.67 -20.64
C VAL A 9 -11.15 -11.47 -19.17
N ARG A 10 -12.07 -12.30 -18.64
CA ARG A 10 -12.47 -12.21 -17.22
C ARG A 10 -11.31 -12.47 -16.27
N ARG A 11 -10.48 -13.48 -16.55
CA ARG A 11 -9.30 -13.80 -15.75
C ARG A 11 -8.27 -12.68 -15.77
N THR A 12 -8.01 -12.09 -16.93
CA THR A 12 -7.07 -10.97 -17.05
C THR A 12 -7.58 -9.73 -16.31
N LYS A 13 -8.87 -9.37 -16.47
CA LYS A 13 -9.49 -8.27 -15.71
C LYS A 13 -9.45 -8.48 -14.20
N PHE A 14 -9.63 -9.72 -13.74
CA PHE A 14 -9.50 -10.05 -12.33
C PHE A 14 -8.06 -9.86 -11.82
N ARG A 15 -7.07 -10.35 -12.58
CA ARG A 15 -5.64 -10.20 -12.23
C ARG A 15 -5.21 -8.73 -12.23
N LEU A 16 -5.66 -7.95 -13.22
CA LEU A 16 -5.38 -6.52 -13.30
C LEU A 16 -5.89 -5.80 -12.06
N ARG A 17 -7.18 -5.98 -11.70
CA ARG A 17 -7.73 -5.37 -10.47
C ARG A 17 -6.93 -5.74 -9.22
N LYS A 18 -6.54 -7.01 -9.07
CA LYS A 18 -5.75 -7.45 -7.92
C LYS A 18 -4.35 -6.84 -7.90
N ALA A 19 -3.74 -6.65 -9.06
CA ALA A 19 -2.47 -5.95 -9.19
C ALA A 19 -2.62 -4.46 -8.83
N GLU A 20 -3.67 -3.79 -9.32
CA GLU A 20 -3.94 -2.38 -9.01
C GLU A 20 -4.21 -2.16 -7.51
N GLU A 21 -5.04 -3.01 -6.88
CA GLU A 21 -5.29 -3.00 -5.44
C GLU A 21 -3.97 -3.14 -4.64
N ARG A 22 -3.09 -4.05 -5.07
CA ARG A 22 -1.81 -4.27 -4.40
C ARG A 22 -0.84 -3.11 -4.60
N ALA A 23 -0.75 -2.57 -5.82
CA ALA A 23 0.08 -1.41 -6.14
C ALA A 23 -0.36 -0.18 -5.34
N HIS A 24 -1.67 0.00 -5.17
CA HIS A 24 -2.24 1.05 -4.34
C HIS A 24 -1.73 1.00 -2.89
N ILE A 25 -1.79 -0.17 -2.24
CA ILE A 25 -1.25 -0.34 -0.88
C ILE A 25 0.26 -0.05 -0.82
N LEU A 26 1.03 -0.58 -1.76
CA LEU A 26 2.48 -0.42 -1.78
C LEU A 26 2.89 1.06 -1.88
N ARG A 27 2.16 1.87 -2.67
CA ARG A 27 2.39 3.33 -2.74
C ARG A 27 2.22 4.02 -1.39
N GLY A 28 1.17 3.65 -0.64
CA GLY A 28 0.93 4.19 0.70
C GLY A 28 2.05 3.82 1.67
N LEU A 29 2.48 2.56 1.66
CA LEU A 29 3.58 2.09 2.50
C LEU A 29 4.91 2.79 2.17
N LEU A 30 5.23 2.99 0.88
CA LEU A 30 6.44 3.69 0.46
C LEU A 30 6.41 5.17 0.87
N LYS A 31 5.28 5.85 0.71
CA LYS A 31 5.10 7.23 1.24
C LYS A 31 5.37 7.27 2.74
N ALA A 32 4.84 6.32 3.50
CA ALA A 32 5.04 6.26 4.95
C ALA A 32 6.49 5.97 5.35
N LEU A 33 7.19 5.08 4.63
CA LEU A 33 8.59 4.77 4.89
C LEU A 33 9.53 5.96 4.61
N ASN A 34 9.20 6.78 3.60
CA ASN A 34 9.95 8.00 3.29
C ASN A 34 9.76 9.12 4.33
N ALA A 35 8.67 9.10 5.11
CA ALA A 35 8.33 10.07 6.15
C ALA A 35 8.14 9.38 7.52
N ILE A 36 8.99 8.39 7.81
CA ILE A 36 8.76 7.47 8.93
C ILE A 36 8.78 8.17 10.29
N ASP A 37 9.61 9.18 10.45
CA ASP A 37 9.72 9.92 11.70
C ASP A 37 8.43 10.71 11.98
N GLU A 38 7.89 11.39 10.97
CA GLU A 38 6.61 12.11 11.05
C GLU A 38 5.44 11.17 11.29
N VAL A 39 5.44 10.00 10.61
CA VAL A 39 4.43 8.95 10.77
C VAL A 39 4.43 8.41 12.20
N ILE A 40 5.61 8.06 12.75
CA ILE A 40 5.73 7.56 14.12
C ILE A 40 5.33 8.64 15.12
N ALA A 41 5.78 9.89 14.92
CA ALA A 41 5.41 11.00 15.78
C ALA A 41 3.89 11.26 15.76
N LEU A 42 3.23 11.09 14.60
CA LEU A 42 1.79 11.20 14.45
C LEU A 42 1.06 10.08 15.20
N ILE A 43 1.45 8.83 14.98
CA ILE A 43 0.80 7.70 15.65
C ILE A 43 0.97 7.81 17.18
N ARG A 44 2.15 8.22 17.66
CA ARG A 44 2.43 8.35 19.11
C ARG A 44 1.68 9.48 19.80
N ARG A 45 1.34 10.57 19.09
CA ARG A 45 0.57 11.70 19.67
C ARG A 45 -0.94 11.49 19.59
N SER A 46 -1.40 10.56 18.77
CA SER A 46 -2.82 10.27 18.59
C SER A 46 -3.37 9.45 19.75
N ASN A 47 -4.49 9.89 20.31
CA ASN A 47 -5.12 9.21 21.46
C ASN A 47 -5.86 7.92 21.05
N THR A 48 -6.27 7.80 19.78
CA THR A 48 -6.98 6.64 19.25
C THR A 48 -6.46 6.25 17.86
N VAL A 49 -6.80 5.04 17.43
CA VAL A 49 -6.45 4.53 16.10
C VAL A 49 -7.16 5.35 15.01
N GLU A 50 -8.40 5.77 15.24
CA GLU A 50 -9.18 6.60 14.32
C GLU A 50 -8.51 7.97 14.10
N ILE A 51 -8.07 8.63 15.17
CA ILE A 51 -7.34 9.92 15.08
C ILE A 51 -6.02 9.73 14.32
N ALA A 52 -5.30 8.62 14.57
CA ALA A 52 -4.09 8.32 13.83
C ALA A 52 -4.38 8.09 12.34
N ARG A 53 -5.44 7.36 12.00
CA ARG A 53 -5.85 7.08 10.61
C ARG A 53 -6.16 8.37 9.85
N GLU A 54 -7.02 9.22 10.40
CA GLU A 54 -7.37 10.52 9.79
C GLU A 54 -6.13 11.41 9.62
N GLY A 55 -5.26 11.43 10.64
CA GLY A 55 -4.00 12.16 10.58
C GLY A 55 -3.06 11.64 9.49
N LEU A 56 -2.94 10.32 9.31
CA LEU A 56 -2.11 9.71 8.26
C LEU A 56 -2.65 10.02 6.87
N MET A 57 -3.97 9.98 6.70
CA MET A 57 -4.64 10.35 5.44
C MET A 57 -4.29 11.79 5.04
N GLY A 58 -4.38 12.73 5.99
CA GLY A 58 -4.03 14.13 5.76
C GLY A 58 -2.53 14.36 5.56
N LEU A 59 -1.67 13.69 6.34
CA LEU A 59 -0.22 13.87 6.28
C LEU A 59 0.37 13.39 4.95
N LEU A 60 -0.09 12.23 4.45
CA LEU A 60 0.52 11.56 3.31
C LEU A 60 -0.29 11.71 2.01
N ASP A 61 -1.46 12.37 2.06
CA ASP A 61 -2.43 12.45 0.96
C ASP A 61 -2.73 11.03 0.41
N ILE A 62 -3.32 10.22 1.28
CA ILE A 62 -3.64 8.81 1.05
C ILE A 62 -5.07 8.52 1.49
N ASP A 63 -5.62 7.42 0.98
CA ASP A 63 -6.96 6.98 1.40
C ASP A 63 -6.94 6.15 2.68
N GLU A 64 -8.14 5.84 3.16
CA GLU A 64 -8.35 5.09 4.38
C GLU A 64 -7.72 3.70 4.33
N LEU A 65 -7.75 3.05 3.16
CA LEU A 65 -7.23 1.70 2.98
C LEU A 65 -5.70 1.67 3.12
N GLN A 66 -5.02 2.64 2.53
CA GLN A 66 -3.58 2.83 2.70
C GLN A 66 -3.21 3.20 4.13
N ALA A 67 -3.96 4.09 4.77
CA ALA A 67 -3.73 4.48 6.17
C ALA A 67 -3.85 3.28 7.11
N ASN A 68 -4.87 2.43 6.92
CA ASN A 68 -5.02 1.18 7.66
C ASN A 68 -3.85 0.23 7.45
N ALA A 69 -3.39 0.06 6.20
CA ALA A 69 -2.23 -0.78 5.91
C ALA A 69 -0.94 -0.29 6.59
N ILE A 70 -0.77 1.03 6.77
CA ILE A 70 0.34 1.63 7.51
C ILE A 70 0.22 1.33 9.01
N LEU A 71 -0.97 1.46 9.59
CA LEU A 71 -1.23 1.17 11.00
C LEU A 71 -1.00 -0.31 11.34
N GLU A 72 -1.27 -1.21 10.39
CA GLU A 72 -1.02 -2.66 10.51
C GLU A 72 0.46 -3.05 10.25
N MET A 73 1.30 -2.10 9.84
CA MET A 73 2.70 -2.38 9.51
C MET A 73 3.50 -2.79 10.75
N GLN A 74 4.28 -3.86 10.61
CA GLN A 74 5.17 -4.34 11.66
C GLN A 74 6.52 -3.60 11.63
N LEU A 75 7.09 -3.29 12.81
CA LEU A 75 8.38 -2.59 12.95
C LEU A 75 9.53 -3.21 12.16
N ARG A 76 9.52 -4.54 11.92
CA ARG A 76 10.53 -5.21 11.09
C ARG A 76 10.62 -4.66 9.65
N ARG A 77 9.54 -4.06 9.14
CA ARG A 77 9.50 -3.47 7.79
C ARG A 77 10.40 -2.24 7.64
N LEU A 78 10.84 -1.65 8.75
CA LEU A 78 11.75 -0.50 8.76
C LEU A 78 13.20 -0.89 8.46
N ALA A 79 13.54 -2.18 8.54
CA ALA A 79 14.86 -2.66 8.15
C ALA A 79 15.10 -2.37 6.65
N ALA A 80 16.31 -1.90 6.31
CA ALA A 80 16.66 -1.48 4.94
C ALA A 80 16.34 -2.56 3.88
N LEU A 81 16.59 -3.83 4.19
CA LEU A 81 16.27 -4.94 3.29
C LEU A 81 14.76 -5.13 3.08
N GLU A 82 13.94 -4.93 4.10
CA GLU A 82 12.49 -5.02 3.98
C GLU A 82 11.92 -3.83 3.19
N HIS A 83 12.46 -2.63 3.39
CA HIS A 83 12.12 -1.45 2.57
C HIS A 83 12.45 -1.67 1.08
N GLN A 84 13.63 -2.21 0.77
CA GLN A 84 14.03 -2.54 -0.59
C GLN A 84 13.10 -3.56 -1.23
N LYS A 85 12.65 -4.58 -0.49
CA LYS A 85 11.67 -5.56 -1.01
C LYS A 85 10.34 -4.91 -1.37
N ILE A 86 9.83 -3.99 -0.56
CA ILE A 86 8.58 -3.26 -0.84
C ILE A 86 8.74 -2.41 -2.11
N THR A 87 9.88 -1.72 -2.24
CA THR A 87 10.20 -0.91 -3.42
C THR A 87 10.27 -1.79 -4.68
N ALA A 88 11.00 -2.89 -4.63
CA ALA A 88 11.10 -3.84 -5.74
C ALA A 88 9.74 -4.45 -6.11
N GLU A 89 8.93 -4.84 -5.13
CA GLU A 89 7.58 -5.36 -5.37
C GLU A 89 6.71 -4.31 -6.07
N HIS A 90 6.76 -3.05 -5.64
CA HIS A 90 6.04 -1.94 -6.27
C HIS A 90 6.45 -1.76 -7.73
N ASP A 91 7.75 -1.68 -8.00
CA ASP A 91 8.28 -1.41 -9.33
C ASP A 91 8.00 -2.56 -10.30
N GLU A 92 8.16 -3.80 -9.84
CA GLU A 92 7.78 -4.99 -10.61
C GLU A 92 6.30 -5.01 -10.95
N LEU A 93 5.45 -4.60 -10.01
CA LEU A 93 4.00 -4.63 -10.20
C LEU A 93 3.56 -3.51 -11.14
N GLN A 94 4.15 -2.32 -11.01
CA GLN A 94 3.90 -1.19 -11.90
C GLN A 94 4.35 -1.46 -13.34
N ALA A 95 5.39 -2.28 -13.55
CA ALA A 95 5.80 -2.71 -14.89
C ALA A 95 4.85 -3.74 -15.54
N LYS A 96 4.01 -4.42 -14.74
CA LYS A 96 3.09 -5.48 -15.19
C LYS A 96 1.66 -5.00 -15.43
N ILE A 97 1.30 -3.83 -14.89
CA ILE A 97 -0.01 -3.17 -15.04
C ILE A 97 0.03 -2.32 -16.31
#